data_AF-A0ABD1KAL2-F1
#
_entry.id   AF-A0ABD1KAL2-F1
#
_cell.length_a   1.000
_cell.length_b   1.000
_cell.length_c   1.000
_cell.angle_alpha   90.00
_cell.angle_beta   90.00
_cell.angle_gamma   90.00
#
_symmetry.space_group_name_H-M   'P 1'
#
loop_
_entity.id
_entity.type
_entity.pdbx_description
1 polymer ?
#
loop_
_entity_poly.entity_id
_entity_poly.type
_entity_poly.pdbx_seq_one_letter_code
_entity_poly.pdbx_strand_id
1 'polypeptide(L)'
;MKMMCSICARAYLSSGFFLAGYTRVILILAAWCAFNSPAFFLPAYVTSIILDGIDGWIARRLKQTSNFGAWLDVIIDNMGRSMVWTMLFEWGWLISSLEWCVFVCNHSAFGVQWKSSFTESPHWVNAIMAKGFKTPLGVLAIAGLHVLPVWLYGYQHGILTSTLHIPEWFQGVGILLLAAGRLLCMCVEIWCIWTHIHYLTDTEKTKKKN
;
A
#
# COMPACT_ATOMS: atom_id res chain seq x y z
N MET A 1 1.70 0.32 -0.33
CA MET A 1 2.99 1.04 -0.53
C MET A 1 4.03 0.10 -1.15
N LYS A 2 3.62 -0.72 -2.14
CA LYS A 2 4.58 -1.31 -3.05
C LYS A 2 5.25 -0.16 -3.79
N MET A 3 6.52 0.06 -3.44
CA MET A 3 7.56 0.43 -4.39
C MET A 3 7.01 1.22 -5.59
N MET A 4 6.86 2.54 -5.43
CA MET A 4 6.83 3.54 -6.51
C MET A 4 8.19 3.49 -7.25
N CYS A 5 8.43 2.34 -7.85
CA CYS A 5 9.67 1.87 -8.41
C CYS A 5 9.77 2.46 -9.82
N SER A 6 10.57 3.52 -9.90
CA SER A 6 11.44 3.79 -11.05
C SER A 6 10.78 3.88 -12.41
N ILE A 7 10.06 4.96 -12.70
CA ILE A 7 9.79 5.35 -14.09
C ILE A 7 9.95 6.86 -14.23
N CYS A 8 11.20 7.28 -14.39
CA CYS A 8 11.48 8.35 -15.32
C CYS A 8 11.52 7.70 -16.72
N ALA A 9 10.88 8.38 -17.69
CA ALA A 9 10.98 8.20 -19.13
C ALA A 9 10.03 7.20 -19.84
N ARG A 10 9.18 7.82 -20.68
CA ARG A 10 8.46 7.36 -21.88
C ARG A 10 7.18 6.55 -21.67
N ALA A 11 6.09 7.27 -21.94
CA ALA A 11 4.79 6.70 -22.27
C ALA A 11 4.91 5.76 -23.48
N TYR A 12 4.54 4.49 -23.28
CA TYR A 12 4.05 3.64 -24.35
C TYR A 12 2.73 3.04 -23.88
N LEU A 13 1.64 3.50 -24.50
CA LEU A 13 0.32 2.88 -24.38
C LEU A 13 0.42 1.45 -24.95
N SER A 14 0.36 0.45 -24.08
CA SER A 14 0.14 -0.94 -24.47
C SER A 14 -1.15 -1.43 -23.82
N SER A 15 -2.10 -1.83 -24.65
CA SER A 15 -3.48 -2.21 -24.30
C SER A 15 -3.57 -3.35 -23.27
N GLY A 16 -2.54 -4.18 -23.17
CA GLY A 16 -2.52 -5.36 -22.28
C GLY A 16 -2.45 -5.03 -20.79
N PHE A 17 -1.81 -3.92 -20.40
CA PHE A 17 -1.65 -3.55 -18.98
C PHE A 17 -2.92 -2.98 -18.35
N PHE A 18 -3.77 -2.34 -19.16
CA PHE A 18 -5.07 -1.86 -18.71
C PHE A 18 -5.96 -3.04 -18.25
N LEU A 19 -5.94 -4.15 -18.98
CA LEU A 19 -6.74 -5.33 -18.66
C LEU A 19 -6.38 -5.93 -17.29
N ALA A 20 -5.10 -5.92 -16.91
CA ALA A 20 -4.66 -6.39 -15.59
C ALA A 20 -5.23 -5.52 -14.46
N GLY A 21 -5.14 -4.19 -14.59
CA GLY A 21 -5.72 -3.26 -13.61
C GLY A 21 -7.23 -3.41 -13.45
N TYR A 22 -7.99 -3.48 -14.56
CA TYR A 22 -9.44 -3.71 -14.49
C TYR A 22 -9.80 -5.08 -13.92
N THR A 23 -9.02 -6.11 -14.22
CA THR A 23 -9.20 -7.45 -13.62
C THR A 23 -9.04 -7.38 -12.11
N ARG A 24 -8.04 -6.65 -11.61
CA ARG A 24 -7.84 -6.45 -10.18
C ARG A 24 -9.00 -5.69 -9.53
N VAL A 25 -9.58 -4.69 -10.19
CA VAL A 25 -10.81 -4.01 -9.70
C VAL A 25 -11.93 -5.02 -9.53
N ILE A 26 -12.19 -5.86 -10.55
CA ILE A 26 -13.22 -6.90 -10.49
C ILE A 26 -12.95 -7.88 -9.34
N LEU A 27 -11.69 -8.31 -9.17
CA LEU A 27 -11.31 -9.23 -8.08
C LEU A 27 -11.52 -8.59 -6.69
N ILE A 28 -11.22 -7.31 -6.52
CA ILE A 28 -11.48 -6.61 -5.25
C ILE A 28 -12.97 -6.48 -4.99
N LEU A 29 -13.79 -6.18 -6.00
CA LEU A 29 -15.25 -6.13 -5.84
C LEU A 29 -15.83 -7.51 -5.53
N ALA A 30 -15.35 -8.55 -6.21
CA ALA A 30 -15.73 -9.93 -5.92
C ALA A 30 -15.33 -10.34 -4.49
N ALA A 31 -14.13 -9.98 -4.05
CA ALA A 31 -13.68 -10.20 -2.68
C ALA A 31 -14.58 -9.46 -1.68
N TRP A 32 -14.98 -8.22 -1.97
CA TRP A 32 -15.91 -7.48 -1.12
C TRP A 32 -17.24 -8.22 -0.95
N CYS A 33 -17.89 -8.57 -2.05
CA CYS A 33 -19.15 -9.32 -2.02
C CYS A 33 -19.03 -10.65 -1.28
N ALA A 34 -17.84 -11.26 -1.31
CA ALA A 34 -17.55 -12.54 -0.68
C ALA A 34 -16.89 -12.43 0.71
N PHE A 35 -16.82 -11.24 1.33
CA PHE A 35 -16.01 -11.02 2.55
C PHE A 35 -16.36 -11.97 3.70
N ASN A 36 -17.63 -12.33 3.88
CA ASN A 36 -18.05 -13.24 4.96
C ASN A 36 -17.82 -14.73 4.63
N SER A 37 -17.34 -15.03 3.43
CA SER A 37 -17.10 -16.39 2.94
C SER A 37 -15.61 -16.58 2.64
N PRO A 38 -14.80 -16.98 3.65
CA PRO A 38 -13.35 -17.22 3.52
C PRO A 38 -12.89 -17.95 2.27
N ALA A 39 -13.62 -18.99 1.87
CA ALA A 39 -13.30 -19.82 0.71
C ALA A 39 -13.32 -19.06 -0.62
N PHE A 40 -14.05 -17.94 -0.71
CA PHE A 40 -14.13 -17.11 -1.90
C PHE A 40 -13.37 -15.80 -1.74
N PHE A 41 -13.44 -15.17 -0.56
CA PHE A 41 -12.70 -13.95 -0.25
C PHE A 41 -11.20 -14.13 -0.43
N LEU A 42 -10.60 -15.12 0.23
CA LEU A 42 -9.14 -15.27 0.25
C LEU A 42 -8.57 -15.52 -1.15
N PRO A 43 -9.10 -16.46 -1.95
CA PRO A 43 -8.58 -16.65 -3.31
C PRO A 43 -8.72 -15.39 -4.17
N ALA A 44 -9.87 -14.69 -4.13
CA ALA A 44 -10.07 -13.48 -4.93
C ALA A 44 -9.10 -12.35 -4.52
N TYR A 45 -8.98 -12.09 -3.21
CA TYR A 45 -8.13 -11.04 -2.68
C TYR A 45 -6.64 -11.33 -2.88
N VAL A 46 -6.20 -12.56 -2.56
CA VAL A 46 -4.80 -12.99 -2.74
C VAL A 46 -4.43 -13.00 -4.22
N THR A 47 -5.33 -13.43 -5.11
CA THR A 47 -5.10 -13.36 -6.56
C THR A 47 -4.91 -11.91 -7.01
N SER A 48 -5.71 -10.96 -6.52
CA SER A 48 -5.53 -9.54 -6.82
C SER A 48 -4.15 -9.01 -6.39
N ILE A 49 -3.67 -9.42 -5.21
CA ILE A 49 -2.33 -9.04 -4.70
C ILE A 49 -1.20 -9.65 -5.54
N ILE A 50 -1.34 -10.91 -5.95
CA ILE A 50 -0.37 -11.61 -6.79
C ILE A 50 -0.31 -10.96 -8.17
N LEU A 51 -1.47 -10.63 -8.77
CA LEU A 51 -1.54 -9.96 -10.06
C LEU A 51 -0.82 -8.62 -10.05
N ASP A 52 -0.93 -7.83 -8.98
CA ASP A 52 -0.17 -6.58 -8.81
C ASP A 52 1.37 -6.79 -8.75
N GLY A 53 1.82 -7.94 -8.27
CA GLY A 53 3.24 -8.30 -8.33
C GLY A 53 3.68 -8.62 -9.76
N ILE A 54 2.85 -9.39 -10.46
CA ILE A 54 3.12 -9.89 -11.80
C ILE A 54 3.03 -8.77 -12.84
N ASP A 55 1.99 -7.95 -12.82
CA ASP A 55 1.80 -6.86 -13.78
C ASP A 55 2.97 -5.86 -13.71
N GLY A 56 3.37 -5.41 -12.52
CA GLY A 56 4.51 -4.53 -12.37
C GLY A 56 5.81 -5.18 -12.85
N TRP A 57 5.99 -6.48 -12.58
CA TRP A 57 7.18 -7.20 -13.04
C TRP A 57 7.24 -7.32 -14.57
N ILE A 58 6.14 -7.70 -15.22
CA ILE A 58 6.05 -7.78 -16.68
C ILE A 58 6.20 -6.39 -17.30
N ALA A 59 5.58 -5.35 -16.74
CA ALA A 59 5.64 -3.99 -17.27
C ALA A 59 7.09 -3.48 -17.34
N ARG A 60 7.87 -3.75 -16.29
CA ARG A 60 9.30 -3.41 -16.23
C ARG A 60 10.13 -4.23 -17.22
N ARG A 61 9.85 -5.52 -17.39
CA ARG A 61 10.54 -6.40 -18.35
C ARG A 61 10.27 -5.99 -19.79
N LEU A 62 9.03 -5.62 -20.11
CA LEU A 62 8.61 -5.21 -21.44
C LEU A 62 8.84 -3.72 -21.72
N LYS A 63 9.32 -2.94 -20.73
CA LYS A 63 9.46 -1.48 -20.81
C LYS A 63 8.14 -0.78 -21.21
N GLN A 64 7.01 -1.32 -20.76
CA GLN A 64 5.64 -0.86 -21.05
C GLN A 64 5.00 -0.23 -19.81
N THR A 65 5.72 0.66 -19.15
CA THR A 65 5.23 1.30 -17.94
C THR A 65 4.49 2.59 -18.27
N SER A 66 3.38 2.87 -17.57
CA SER A 66 2.60 4.10 -17.74
C SER A 66 2.35 4.81 -16.40
N ASN A 67 2.26 6.15 -16.43
CA ASN A 67 1.93 6.94 -15.25
C ASN A 67 0.53 6.62 -14.72
N PHE A 68 -0.44 6.45 -15.63
CA PHE A 68 -1.79 6.08 -15.28
C PHE A 68 -1.84 4.69 -14.63
N GLY A 69 -1.15 3.69 -15.18
CA GLY A 69 -1.08 2.36 -14.59
C GLY A 69 -0.48 2.39 -13.18
N ALA A 70 0.66 3.06 -13.00
CA ALA A 70 1.28 3.20 -11.68
C ALA A 70 0.38 3.94 -10.67
N TRP A 71 -0.42 4.92 -11.11
CA TRP A 71 -1.42 5.58 -10.28
C TRP A 71 -2.57 4.63 -9.93
N LEU A 72 -3.11 3.92 -10.92
CA LEU A 72 -4.21 2.97 -10.76
C LEU A 72 -3.84 1.82 -9.81
N ASP A 73 -2.61 1.32 -9.88
CA ASP A 73 -2.10 0.28 -8.97
C ASP A 73 -2.21 0.71 -7.50
N VAL A 74 -1.80 1.95 -7.20
CA VAL A 74 -1.88 2.51 -5.84
C VAL A 74 -3.33 2.70 -5.39
N ILE A 75 -4.21 3.15 -6.30
CA ILE A 75 -5.65 3.28 -6.03
C ILE A 75 -6.26 1.93 -5.66
N ILE A 76 -6.03 0.90 -6.47
CA ILE A 76 -6.59 -0.45 -6.25
C ILE A 76 -6.04 -1.04 -4.94
N ASP A 77 -4.75 -0.86 -4.68
CA ASP A 77 -4.11 -1.26 -3.43
C ASP A 77 -4.75 -0.60 -2.20
N ASN A 78 -4.99 0.72 -2.26
CA ASN A 78 -5.65 1.47 -1.19
C ASN A 78 -7.11 1.04 -1.03
N MET A 79 -7.86 0.86 -2.12
CA MET A 79 -9.24 0.37 -2.09
C MET A 79 -9.32 -1.01 -1.42
N GLY A 80 -8.45 -1.95 -1.84
CA GLY A 80 -8.41 -3.30 -1.30
C GLY A 80 -8.08 -3.34 0.19
N ARG A 81 -7.11 -2.54 0.66
CA ARG A 81 -6.82 -2.45 2.11
C ARG A 81 -7.91 -1.71 2.88
N SER A 82 -8.49 -0.65 2.30
CA SER A 82 -9.58 0.09 2.93
C SER A 82 -10.77 -0.82 3.20
N MET A 83 -11.17 -1.61 2.19
CA MET A 83 -12.21 -2.62 2.30
C MET A 83 -11.94 -3.59 3.45
N VAL A 84 -10.75 -4.18 3.51
CA VAL A 84 -10.42 -5.14 4.57
C VAL A 84 -10.46 -4.49 5.95
N TRP A 85 -9.87 -3.30 6.14
CA TRP A 85 -9.88 -2.61 7.42
C TRP A 85 -11.30 -2.26 7.89
N THR A 86 -12.12 -1.68 7.01
CA THR A 86 -13.49 -1.25 7.38
C THR A 86 -14.42 -2.42 7.63
N MET A 87 -14.18 -3.57 6.99
CA MET A 87 -14.98 -4.77 7.20
C MET A 87 -14.54 -5.57 8.44
N LEU A 88 -13.26 -5.48 8.84
CA LEU A 88 -12.75 -6.14 10.05
C LEU A 88 -13.03 -5.36 11.34
N PHE A 89 -13.02 -4.02 11.30
CA PHE A 89 -13.14 -3.18 12.48
C PHE A 89 -13.95 -1.92 12.19
N GLU A 90 -14.85 -1.55 13.11
CA GLU A 90 -15.66 -0.32 13.01
C GLU A 90 -14.81 0.94 12.92
N TRP A 91 -13.63 0.97 13.55
CA TRP A 91 -12.69 2.08 13.50
C TRP A 91 -11.71 2.00 12.32
N GLY A 92 -11.77 0.94 11.51
CA GLY A 92 -10.84 0.71 10.40
C GLY A 92 -10.84 1.80 9.34
N TRP A 93 -11.92 2.60 9.26
CA TRP A 93 -11.97 3.79 8.39
C TRP A 93 -10.88 4.81 8.73
N LEU A 94 -10.39 4.90 9.97
CA LEU A 94 -9.30 5.81 10.34
C LEU A 94 -8.00 5.45 9.62
N ILE A 95 -7.68 4.14 9.55
CA ILE A 95 -6.51 3.65 8.83
C ILE A 95 -6.67 3.94 7.33
N SER A 96 -7.86 3.67 6.78
CA SER A 96 -8.18 3.99 5.39
C SER A 96 -7.99 5.48 5.10
N SER A 97 -8.55 6.36 5.93
CA SER A 97 -8.42 7.82 5.79
C SER A 97 -6.97 8.27 5.81
N LEU A 98 -6.13 7.69 6.67
CA LEU A 98 -4.69 7.97 6.69
C LEU A 98 -4.03 7.58 5.37
N GLU A 99 -4.25 6.34 4.90
CA GLU A 99 -3.65 5.84 3.67
C GLU A 99 -4.06 6.66 2.43
N TRP A 100 -5.32 7.09 2.36
CA TRP A 100 -5.81 7.99 1.33
C TRP A 100 -5.23 9.40 1.46
N CYS A 101 -5.10 9.93 2.67
CA CYS A 101 -4.49 11.24 2.89
C CYS A 101 -3.02 11.27 2.45
N VAL A 102 -2.24 10.25 2.80
CA VAL A 102 -0.84 10.10 2.39
C VAL A 102 -0.73 10.01 0.87
N PHE A 103 -1.62 9.23 0.24
CA PHE A 103 -1.67 9.13 -1.21
C PHE A 103 -1.90 10.49 -1.86
N VAL A 104 -2.89 11.26 -1.41
CA VAL A 104 -3.19 12.60 -1.92
C VAL A 104 -2.02 13.56 -1.68
N CYS A 105 -1.44 13.58 -0.48
CA CYS A 105 -0.30 14.44 -0.14
C CYS A 105 0.91 14.15 -1.03
N ASN A 106 1.28 12.89 -1.19
CA ASN A 106 2.44 12.50 -2.00
C ASN A 106 2.21 12.74 -3.49
N HIS A 107 0.98 12.51 -3.98
CA HIS A 107 0.67 12.71 -5.39
C HIS A 107 0.55 14.20 -5.76
N SER A 108 -0.13 15.00 -4.93
CA SER A 108 -0.39 16.43 -5.19
C SER A 108 0.84 17.31 -5.07
N ALA A 109 1.70 17.06 -4.10
CA ALA A 109 2.86 17.89 -3.80
C ALA A 109 3.99 17.70 -4.80
N PHE A 110 4.16 16.46 -5.29
CA PHE A 110 5.41 16.08 -5.92
C PHE A 110 5.27 15.21 -7.16
N GLY A 111 4.07 14.74 -7.53
CA GLY A 111 3.85 13.95 -8.74
C GLY A 111 4.91 12.86 -8.99
N VAL A 112 5.56 12.91 -10.14
CA VAL A 112 6.63 11.96 -10.54
C VAL A 112 7.92 12.12 -9.69
N GLN A 113 8.09 13.26 -9.02
CA GLN A 113 9.28 13.66 -8.27
C GLN A 113 9.17 13.47 -6.75
N TRP A 114 8.11 12.87 -6.19
CA TRP A 114 7.93 12.68 -4.73
C TRP A 114 9.14 12.10 -3.97
N LYS A 115 10.06 11.42 -4.67
CA LYS A 115 11.32 10.95 -4.08
C LYS A 115 12.31 12.06 -3.71
N SER A 116 12.27 13.22 -4.38
CA SER A 116 13.12 14.36 -4.04
C SER A 116 12.76 14.96 -2.68
N SER A 117 11.53 14.77 -2.22
CA SER A 117 11.09 15.22 -0.89
C SER A 117 11.78 14.48 0.26
N PHE A 118 12.45 13.36 -0.01
CA PHE A 118 13.14 12.57 1.01
C PHE A 118 14.63 12.88 1.13
N THR A 119 15.20 13.74 0.29
CA THR A 119 16.61 14.14 0.45
C THR A 119 16.86 14.85 1.78
N GLU A 120 15.83 15.45 2.38
CA GLU A 120 15.87 16.04 3.72
C GLU A 120 15.16 15.19 4.79
N SER A 121 14.86 13.91 4.51
CA SER A 121 14.10 13.09 5.46
C SER A 121 14.94 12.68 6.69
N PRO A 122 14.31 12.54 7.88
CA PRO A 122 14.98 12.07 9.07
C PRO A 122 15.66 10.71 8.87
N HIS A 123 16.75 10.44 9.59
CA HIS A 123 17.54 9.22 9.44
C HIS A 123 16.72 7.92 9.57
N TRP A 124 15.72 7.90 10.47
CA TRP A 124 14.87 6.73 10.68
C TRP A 124 13.91 6.49 9.49
N VAL A 125 13.36 7.55 8.89
CA VAL A 125 12.53 7.50 7.68
C VAL A 125 13.35 6.96 6.51
N ASN A 126 14.57 7.50 6.34
CA ASN A 126 15.54 7.04 5.36
C ASN A 126 15.90 5.56 5.53
N ALA A 127 16.11 5.08 6.77
CA ALA A 127 16.44 3.69 7.05
C ALA A 127 15.34 2.70 6.63
N ILE A 128 14.06 3.09 6.79
CA ILE A 128 12.90 2.30 6.36
C ILE A 128 12.81 2.26 4.83
N MET A 129 13.02 3.39 4.16
CA MET A 129 12.90 3.49 2.70
C MET A 129 14.13 3.05 1.92
N ALA A 130 15.26 2.87 2.59
CA ALA A 130 16.53 2.47 1.99
C ALA A 130 16.38 1.22 1.10
N LYS A 131 17.09 1.23 -0.04
CA LYS A 131 17.03 0.17 -1.07
C LYS A 131 15.60 -0.13 -1.57
N GLY A 132 14.68 0.84 -1.43
CA GLY A 132 13.27 0.69 -1.77
C GLY A 132 12.56 -0.29 -0.85
N PHE A 133 12.70 -0.12 0.47
CA PHE A 133 12.11 -0.96 1.51
C PHE A 133 12.69 -2.38 1.63
N LYS A 134 13.86 -2.65 1.03
CA LYS A 134 14.53 -3.96 1.11
C LYS A 134 15.42 -4.13 2.36
N THR A 135 15.35 -3.19 3.30
CA THR A 135 15.98 -3.33 4.62
C THR A 135 15.07 -4.11 5.58
N PRO A 136 15.57 -4.66 6.69
CA PRO A 136 14.72 -5.34 7.67
C PRO A 136 13.56 -4.47 8.17
N LEU A 137 13.81 -3.18 8.43
CA LEU A 137 12.76 -2.23 8.84
C LEU A 137 11.77 -1.94 7.72
N GLY A 138 12.25 -1.80 6.47
CA GLY A 138 11.39 -1.64 5.30
C GLY A 138 10.49 -2.84 5.07
N VAL A 139 11.04 -4.05 5.16
CA VAL A 139 10.29 -5.31 5.02
C VAL A 139 9.25 -5.44 6.14
N LEU A 140 9.61 -5.11 7.38
CA LEU A 140 8.68 -5.11 8.50
C LEU A 140 7.52 -4.12 8.28
N ALA A 141 7.81 -2.90 7.82
CA ALA A 141 6.79 -1.90 7.50
C ALA A 141 5.85 -2.36 6.37
N ILE A 142 6.40 -2.92 5.29
CA ILE A 142 5.61 -3.46 4.17
C ILE A 142 4.78 -4.67 4.59
N ALA A 143 5.34 -5.56 5.40
CA ALA A 143 4.62 -6.70 5.97
C ALA A 143 3.46 -6.22 6.85
N GLY A 144 3.69 -5.26 7.73
CA GLY A 144 2.63 -4.68 8.56
C GLY A 144 1.55 -3.98 7.72
N LEU A 145 1.91 -3.32 6.63
CA LEU A 145 0.94 -2.65 5.76
C LEU A 145 0.08 -3.64 4.96
N HIS A 146 0.68 -4.68 4.38
CA HIS A 146 0.00 -5.56 3.43
C HIS A 146 -0.44 -6.90 4.02
N VAL A 147 0.30 -7.45 4.98
CA VAL A 147 0.05 -8.80 5.53
C VAL A 147 -0.82 -8.74 6.78
N LEU A 148 -0.68 -7.71 7.62
CA LEU A 148 -1.49 -7.58 8.85
C LEU A 148 -3.01 -7.70 8.60
N PRO A 149 -3.62 -7.00 7.63
CA PRO A 149 -5.07 -7.06 7.45
C PRO A 149 -5.54 -8.47 7.06
N VAL A 150 -4.77 -9.16 6.22
CA VAL A 150 -5.06 -10.55 5.81
C VAL A 150 -4.86 -11.52 6.97
N TRP A 151 -3.83 -11.31 7.79
CA TRP A 151 -3.58 -12.11 8.99
C TRP A 151 -4.73 -11.97 10.00
N LEU A 152 -5.18 -10.74 10.26
CA LEU A 152 -6.30 -10.45 11.15
C LEU A 152 -7.61 -11.05 10.61
N TYR A 153 -7.85 -10.98 9.31
CA TYR A 153 -8.97 -11.66 8.67
C TYR A 153 -8.92 -13.18 8.92
N GLY A 154 -7.76 -13.79 8.67
CA GLY A 154 -7.57 -15.23 8.89
C GLY A 154 -7.72 -15.63 10.35
N TYR A 155 -7.30 -14.78 11.28
CA TYR A 155 -7.46 -14.97 12.72
C TYR A 155 -8.94 -14.93 13.12
N GLN A 156 -9.67 -13.87 12.74
CA GLN A 156 -11.10 -13.70 13.08
C GLN A 156 -12.00 -14.80 12.48
N HIS A 157 -11.68 -15.28 11.28
CA HIS A 157 -12.45 -16.34 10.62
C HIS A 157 -11.95 -17.76 10.94
N GLY A 158 -11.00 -17.91 11.88
CA GLY A 158 -10.48 -19.21 12.31
C GLY A 158 -9.67 -19.96 11.24
N ILE A 159 -9.27 -19.30 10.16
CA ILE A 159 -8.56 -19.90 9.01
C ILE A 159 -7.13 -20.29 9.41
N LEU A 160 -6.47 -19.45 10.23
CA LEU A 160 -5.11 -19.73 10.70
C LEU A 160 -5.04 -21.05 11.48
N THR A 161 -6.06 -21.31 12.31
CA THR A 161 -6.16 -22.55 13.09
C THR A 161 -6.66 -23.71 12.25
N SER A 162 -7.80 -23.56 11.56
CA SER A 162 -8.50 -24.67 10.89
C SER A 162 -7.85 -25.14 9.59
N THR A 163 -7.31 -24.22 8.80
CA THR A 163 -6.77 -24.52 7.46
C THR A 163 -5.25 -24.62 7.50
N LEU A 164 -4.60 -23.65 8.16
CA LEU A 164 -3.14 -23.57 8.21
C LEU A 164 -2.52 -24.27 9.42
N HIS A 165 -3.34 -24.77 10.37
CA HIS A 165 -2.88 -25.48 11.57
C HIS A 165 -1.83 -24.71 12.39
N ILE A 166 -1.93 -23.38 12.41
CA ILE A 166 -0.98 -22.51 13.11
C ILE A 166 -1.33 -22.49 14.61
N PRO A 167 -0.38 -22.72 15.53
CA PRO A 167 -0.63 -22.62 16.98
C PRO A 167 -1.03 -21.21 17.42
N GLU A 168 -1.95 -21.08 18.39
CA GLU A 168 -2.48 -19.79 18.85
C GLU A 168 -1.40 -18.80 19.32
N TRP A 169 -0.40 -19.28 20.05
CA TRP A 169 0.72 -18.42 20.49
C TRP A 169 1.48 -17.82 19.31
N PHE A 170 1.65 -18.59 18.22
CA PHE A 170 2.31 -18.13 17.01
C PHE A 170 1.44 -17.14 16.24
N GLN A 171 0.12 -17.32 16.27
CA GLN A 171 -0.84 -16.35 15.73
C GLN A 171 -0.71 -15.00 16.45
N GLY A 172 -0.66 -15.01 17.79
CA GLY A 172 -0.46 -13.82 18.61
C GLY A 172 0.88 -13.13 18.37
N VAL A 173 1.98 -13.88 18.32
CA VAL A 173 3.31 -13.34 17.98
C VAL A 173 3.31 -12.72 16.58
N GLY A 174 2.67 -13.37 15.61
CA GLY A 174 2.50 -12.84 14.25
C GLY A 174 1.73 -11.52 14.23
N ILE A 175 0.61 -11.43 14.97
CA ILE A 175 -0.16 -10.19 15.11
C ILE A 175 0.71 -9.08 15.70
N LEU A 176 1.44 -9.35 16.79
CA LEU A 176 2.30 -8.35 17.44
C LEU A 176 3.38 -7.83 16.50
N LEU A 177 4.08 -8.72 15.79
CA LEU A 177 5.12 -8.35 14.83
C LEU A 177 4.56 -7.50 13.69
N LEU A 178 3.45 -7.96 13.08
CA LEU A 178 2.81 -7.27 11.96
C LEU A 178 2.20 -5.92 12.39
N ALA A 179 1.64 -5.83 13.60
CA ALA A 179 1.14 -4.59 14.19
C ALA A 179 2.27 -3.58 14.43
N ALA A 180 3.43 -4.03 14.93
CA ALA A 180 4.61 -3.18 15.05
C ALA A 180 5.06 -2.64 13.68
N GLY A 181 5.03 -3.47 12.64
CA GLY A 181 5.26 -3.03 11.26
C GLY A 181 4.23 -2.00 10.77
N ARG A 182 2.94 -2.18 11.07
CA ARG A 182 1.90 -1.22 10.69
C ARG A 182 2.05 0.11 11.40
N LEU A 183 2.40 0.10 12.68
CA LEU A 183 2.71 1.31 13.45
C LEU A 183 3.92 2.05 12.89
N LEU A 184 4.97 1.32 12.52
CA LEU A 184 6.15 1.90 11.86
C LEU A 184 5.77 2.58 10.53
N CYS A 185 4.95 1.92 9.72
CA CYS A 185 4.41 2.48 8.48
C CYS A 185 3.55 3.74 8.76
N MET A 186 2.71 3.70 9.79
CA MET A 186 1.87 4.83 10.22
C MET A 186 2.70 6.06 10.59
N CYS A 187 3.82 5.87 11.28
CA CYS A 187 4.74 6.96 11.60
C CYS A 187 5.32 7.62 10.33
N VAL A 188 5.71 6.82 9.33
CA VAL A 188 6.20 7.32 8.04
C VAL A 188 5.08 8.06 7.28
N GLU A 189 3.87 7.52 7.29
CA GLU A 189 2.67 8.12 6.68
C GLU A 189 2.37 9.51 7.28
N ILE A 190 2.33 9.62 8.61
CA ILE A 190 2.14 10.90 9.32
C ILE A 190 3.26 11.88 8.96
N TRP A 191 4.51 11.42 8.91
CA TRP A 191 5.63 12.26 8.50
C TRP A 191 5.48 12.77 7.05
N CYS A 192 5.00 11.94 6.12
CA CYS A 192 4.76 12.37 4.73
C CYS A 192 3.70 13.49 4.66
N ILE A 193 2.61 13.35 5.41
CA ILE A 193 1.55 14.38 5.49
C ILE A 193 2.12 15.67 6.09
N TRP A 194 2.89 15.56 7.17
CA TRP A 194 3.51 16.70 7.83
C TRP A 194 4.44 17.47 6.88
N THR A 195 5.28 16.77 6.14
CA THR A 195 6.17 17.36 5.12
C THR A 195 5.37 18.09 4.03
N HIS A 196 4.23 17.53 3.61
CA HIS A 196 3.35 18.20 2.66
C HIS A 196 2.74 19.50 3.20
N ILE A 197 2.27 19.49 4.46
CA ILE A 197 1.74 20.69 5.12
C ILE A 197 2.81 21.79 5.16
N HIS A 198 4.04 21.46 5.55
CA HIS A 198 5.16 22.39 5.55
C HIS A 198 5.38 23.00 4.16
N TYR A 199 5.47 22.17 3.13
CA TYR A 199 5.65 22.62 1.75
C TYR A 199 4.58 23.64 1.31
N LEU A 200 3.31 23.38 1.62
CA LEU A 200 2.21 24.32 1.31
C LEU A 200 2.39 25.65 2.05
N THR A 201 2.66 25.60 3.35
CA THR A 201 2.79 26.82 4.17
C THR A 201 3.99 27.68 3.78
N ASP A 202 5.10 27.09 3.34
CA ASP A 202 6.29 27.83 2.91
C ASP A 202 6.13 28.41 1.49
N THR A 203 5.41 27.70 0.60
CA THR A 203 5.02 28.23 -0.71
C THR A 203 4.14 29.47 -0.57
N GLU A 204 3.19 29.46 0.36
CA GLU A 204 2.33 30.62 0.65
C GLU A 204 3.13 31.82 1.18
N LYS A 205 4.09 31.59 2.08
CA LYS A 205 4.97 32.66 2.58
C LYS A 205 5.81 33.29 1.46
N THR A 206 6.27 32.48 0.51
CA THR A 206 7.07 32.96 -0.63
C THR A 206 6.22 33.80 -1.58
N LYS A 207 4.99 33.37 -1.88
CA LYS A 207 4.05 34.15 -2.70
C LYS A 207 3.65 35.49 -2.06
N LYS A 208 3.55 35.56 -0.73
CA LYS A 208 3.23 36.82 -0.02
C LYS A 208 4.39 37.83 0.02
N LYS A 209 5.62 37.40 -0.27
CA LYS A 209 6.83 38.25 -0.27
C LYS A 209 7.15 38.85 -1.64
N ASN A 210 6.54 38.36 -2.71
CA ASN A 210 6.70 38.83 -4.09
C ASN A 210 5.46 39.61 -4.54
#